data_AF-A0A3B8P2B8-F1
#
_entry.id   AF-A0A3B8P2B8-F1
#
_cell.length_a   1.000
_cell.length_b   1.000
_cell.length_c   1.000
_cell.angle_alpha   90.00
_cell.angle_beta   90.00
_cell.angle_gamma   90.00
#
_symmetry.space_group_name_H-M   'P 1'
#
loop_
_entity.id
_entity.type
_entity.pdbx_description
1 polymer ?
#
loop_
_entity_poly.entity_id
_entity_poly.type
_entity_poly.pdbx_seq_one_letter_code
_entity_poly.pdbx_strand_id
1 'polypeptide(L)'
;MTQQILNPRRVLIALAIGAFGIGTTEFTPMGLLPVIADGVGVSIPSAGLLITAYAIGVMVGAPIMTLLFSRFGKRAALMALMAIFTLGNLLSALSPDYYSLLAARLVTSLNHGAFFGLGAVVAASVVPKDKQASAVATMFMGLTIANIGGVPAATWLGQQIGWRMAFAGTA
;
A
#
# COMPACT_ATOMS: atom_id res chain seq x y z
N MET A 1 -4.63 -32.97 3.89
CA MET A 1 -4.15 -31.84 3.07
C MET A 1 -2.97 -31.20 3.75
N THR A 2 -1.79 -31.33 3.15
CA THR A 2 -0.49 -30.98 3.70
C THR A 2 -0.47 -29.51 4.12
N GLN A 3 -0.41 -29.22 5.42
CA GLN A 3 -0.05 -27.89 5.90
C GLN A 3 1.39 -27.66 5.47
N GLN A 4 1.56 -26.98 4.35
CA GLN A 4 2.85 -26.51 3.89
C GLN A 4 3.41 -25.65 5.02
N ILE A 5 4.43 -26.16 5.72
CA ILE A 5 5.09 -25.45 6.81
C ILE A 5 5.78 -24.25 6.16
N LEU A 6 5.05 -23.14 6.06
CA LEU A 6 5.58 -21.89 5.54
C LEU A 6 6.62 -21.42 6.55
N ASN A 7 7.87 -21.34 6.12
CA ASN A 7 8.97 -20.82 6.93
C ASN A 7 8.58 -19.41 7.43
N PRO A 8 8.44 -19.19 8.75
CA PRO A 8 7.96 -17.92 9.31
C PRO A 8 8.74 -16.72 8.78
N ARG A 9 10.06 -16.87 8.61
CA ARG A 9 10.92 -15.81 8.05
C ARG A 9 10.49 -15.38 6.65
N ARG A 10 10.11 -16.33 5.78
CA ARG A 10 9.65 -16.01 4.41
C ARG A 10 8.32 -15.26 4.44
N VAL A 11 7.42 -15.65 5.33
CA VAL A 11 6.12 -14.98 5.51
C VAL A 11 6.34 -13.54 6.00
N LEU A 12 7.17 -13.35 7.02
CA LEU A 12 7.45 -12.02 7.57
C LEU A 12 8.15 -11.11 6.55
N ILE A 13 9.11 -11.64 5.78
CA ILE A 13 9.75 -10.88 4.69
C ILE A 13 8.73 -10.49 3.62
N ALA A 14 7.84 -11.40 3.20
CA ALA A 14 6.81 -11.09 2.21
C ALA A 14 5.84 -10.01 2.71
N LEU A 15 5.42 -10.10 3.98
CA LEU A 15 4.58 -9.09 4.61
C LEU A 15 5.29 -7.73 4.74
N ALA A 16 6.58 -7.74 5.09
CA ALA A 16 7.39 -6.51 5.16
C ALA A 16 7.59 -5.87 3.78
N ILE A 17 7.78 -6.66 2.72
CA ILE A 17 7.86 -6.15 1.34
C ILE A 17 6.52 -5.51 0.93
N GLY A 18 5.39 -6.15 1.25
CA GLY A 18 4.07 -5.56 0.99
C GLY A 18 3.87 -4.25 1.76
N ALA A 19 4.20 -4.22 3.05
CA ALA A 19 4.14 -3.01 3.86
C ALA A 19 5.07 -1.90 3.33
N PHE A 20 6.24 -2.26 2.82
CA PHE A 20 7.17 -1.33 2.17
C PHE A 20 6.59 -0.74 0.88
N GLY A 21 6.05 -1.57 -0.01
CA GLY A 21 5.44 -1.12 -1.27
C GLY A 21 4.23 -0.21 -1.02
N ILE A 22 3.34 -0.62 -0.11
CA ILE A 22 2.18 0.20 0.30
C ILE A 22 2.65 1.53 0.89
N GLY A 23 3.57 1.51 1.85
CA GLY A 23 4.09 2.72 2.49
C GLY A 23 4.74 3.67 1.48
N THR A 24 5.60 3.15 0.63
CA THR A 24 6.32 3.95 -0.36
C THR A 24 5.35 4.64 -1.30
N THR A 25 4.39 3.89 -1.84
CA THR A 25 3.45 4.45 -2.82
C THR A 25 2.49 5.45 -2.22
N GLU A 26 2.07 5.25 -0.96
CA GLU A 26 1.10 6.15 -0.33
C GLU A 26 1.70 7.49 0.06
N PHE A 27 2.91 7.48 0.59
CA PHE A 27 3.52 8.70 1.10
C PHE A 27 4.27 9.49 0.02
N THR A 28 4.64 8.87 -1.11
CA THR A 28 5.30 9.55 -2.24
C THR A 28 4.51 10.75 -2.80
N PRO A 29 3.17 10.70 -2.98
CA PRO A 29 2.37 11.85 -3.37
C PRO A 29 2.57 13.11 -2.53
N MET A 30 2.95 12.99 -1.25
CA MET A 30 3.23 14.15 -0.39
C MET A 30 4.45 14.94 -0.88
N GLY A 31 5.49 14.24 -1.34
CA GLY A 31 6.70 14.85 -1.92
C GLY A 31 6.54 15.26 -3.39
N LEU A 32 5.58 14.67 -4.10
CA LEU A 32 5.29 14.97 -5.51
C LEU A 32 4.13 15.94 -5.71
N LEU A 33 3.55 16.50 -4.63
CA LEU A 33 2.29 17.22 -4.69
C LEU A 33 2.27 18.36 -5.74
N PRO A 34 3.30 19.23 -5.85
CA PRO A 34 3.32 20.27 -6.88
C PRO A 34 3.37 19.70 -8.30
N VAL A 35 4.12 18.62 -8.52
CA VAL A 35 4.31 17.97 -9.83
C VAL A 35 3.06 17.21 -10.26
N ILE A 36 2.34 16.60 -9.30
CA ILE A 36 1.04 15.97 -9.55
C ILE A 36 0.00 17.03 -9.91
N ALA A 37 -0.05 18.13 -9.14
CA ALA A 37 -1.00 19.23 -9.37
C ALA A 37 -0.86 19.81 -10.78
N ASP A 38 0.37 20.12 -11.20
CA ASP A 38 0.69 20.57 -12.55
C ASP A 38 0.30 19.51 -13.60
N GLY A 39 0.70 18.25 -13.39
CA GLY A 39 0.49 17.16 -14.35
C GLY A 39 -0.94 16.68 -14.52
N VAL A 40 -1.89 17.16 -13.70
CA VAL A 40 -3.35 16.96 -13.86
C VAL A 40 -4.12 18.27 -13.97
N GLY A 41 -3.44 19.42 -14.04
CA GLY A 41 -4.03 20.73 -14.31
C GLY A 41 -4.90 21.29 -13.16
N VAL A 42 -4.54 21.04 -11.91
CA VAL A 42 -5.29 21.52 -10.74
C VAL A 42 -4.41 22.30 -9.76
N SER A 43 -5.04 23.01 -8.82
CA SER A 43 -4.31 23.69 -7.75
C SER A 43 -3.67 22.68 -6.76
N ILE A 44 -2.59 23.08 -6.08
CA ILE A 44 -1.95 22.25 -5.03
C ILE A 44 -2.96 21.84 -3.94
N PRO A 45 -3.84 22.72 -3.40
CA PRO A 45 -4.89 22.32 -2.48
C PRO A 45 -5.82 21.24 -3.04
N SER A 46 -6.22 21.34 -4.32
CA SER A 46 -7.06 20.34 -4.99
C SER A 46 -6.34 18.98 -5.11
N ALA A 47 -5.05 18.98 -5.47
CA ALA A 47 -4.24 17.77 -5.48
C ALA A 47 -4.10 17.16 -4.07
N GLY A 48 -4.02 17.99 -3.02
CA GLY A 48 -4.00 17.55 -1.63
C GLY A 48 -5.23 16.71 -1.24
N LEU A 49 -6.38 16.97 -1.85
CA LEU A 49 -7.60 16.17 -1.63
C LEU A 49 -7.47 14.71 -2.12
N LEU A 50 -6.51 14.38 -3.00
CA LEU A 50 -6.21 12.99 -3.35
C LEU A 50 -5.74 12.19 -2.13
N ILE A 51 -4.91 12.82 -1.28
CA ILE A 51 -4.39 12.23 -0.05
C ILE A 51 -5.52 12.10 0.98
N THR A 52 -6.36 13.13 1.12
CA THR A 52 -7.54 13.09 2.00
C THR A 52 -8.52 11.99 1.59
N ALA A 53 -8.86 11.91 0.31
CA ALA A 53 -9.75 10.89 -0.23
C ALA A 53 -9.18 9.49 -0.03
N TYR A 54 -7.87 9.32 -0.24
CA TYR A 54 -7.20 8.05 0.07
C TYR A 54 -7.34 7.70 1.55
N ALA A 55 -7.06 8.63 2.46
CA ALA A 55 -7.15 8.39 3.90
C ALA A 55 -8.58 8.00 4.35
N ILE A 56 -9.60 8.67 3.80
CA ILE A 56 -11.01 8.30 4.02
C ILE A 56 -11.28 6.88 3.47
N GLY A 57 -10.77 6.60 2.28
CA GLY A 57 -10.87 5.28 1.66
C GLY A 57 -10.18 4.18 2.47
N VAL A 58 -9.05 4.45 3.13
CA VAL A 58 -8.42 3.52 4.08
C VAL A 58 -9.31 3.32 5.30
N MET A 59 -9.79 4.41 5.91
CA MET A 59 -10.62 4.35 7.12
C MET A 59 -11.87 3.50 6.90
N VAL A 60 -12.55 3.67 5.76
CA VAL A 60 -13.79 2.95 5.42
C VAL A 60 -13.48 1.57 4.81
N GLY A 61 -12.49 1.50 3.93
CA GLY A 61 -12.10 0.30 3.21
C GLY A 61 -11.51 -0.77 4.12
N ALA A 62 -10.75 -0.40 5.16
CA ALA A 62 -10.15 -1.37 6.07
C ALA A 62 -11.16 -2.33 6.72
N PRO A 63 -12.22 -1.87 7.42
CA PRO A 63 -13.22 -2.77 8.00
C PRO A 63 -14.01 -3.53 6.92
N ILE A 64 -14.39 -2.88 5.83
CA ILE A 64 -15.16 -3.51 4.74
C ILE A 64 -14.37 -4.66 4.13
N MET A 65 -13.13 -4.41 3.73
CA MET A 65 -12.28 -5.38 3.05
C MET A 65 -11.79 -6.46 4.00
N THR A 66 -11.55 -6.13 5.28
CA THR A 66 -11.25 -7.13 6.32
C THR A 66 -12.42 -8.10 6.49
N LEU A 67 -13.66 -7.59 6.59
CA LEU A 67 -14.86 -8.42 6.71
C LEU A 67 -15.09 -9.25 5.44
N LEU A 68 -15.00 -8.62 4.27
CA LEU A 68 -15.16 -9.28 2.97
C LEU A 68 -14.17 -10.44 2.83
N PHE A 69 -12.90 -10.21 3.14
CA PHE A 69 -11.86 -11.21 2.97
C PHE A 69 -11.67 -12.17 4.14
N SER A 70 -12.29 -11.91 5.31
CA SER A 70 -12.23 -12.80 6.48
C SER A 70 -12.78 -14.20 6.21
N ARG A 71 -13.67 -14.33 5.22
CA ARG A 71 -14.28 -15.61 4.79
C ARG A 71 -13.36 -16.46 3.91
N PHE A 72 -12.27 -15.88 3.40
CA PHE A 72 -11.31 -16.57 2.56
C PHE A 72 -10.08 -16.99 3.36
N GLY A 73 -9.26 -17.90 2.80
CA GLY A 73 -7.98 -18.23 3.39
C GLY A 73 -7.05 -17.01 3.46
N LYS A 74 -6.36 -16.80 4.59
CA LYS A 74 -5.50 -15.61 4.84
C LYS A 74 -4.53 -15.29 3.69
N ARG A 75 -3.94 -16.33 3.07
CA ARG A 75 -3.06 -16.18 1.91
C ARG A 75 -3.78 -15.62 0.69
N ALA A 76 -4.97 -16.13 0.36
CA ALA A 76 -5.76 -15.65 -0.76
C ALA A 76 -6.21 -14.20 -0.56
N ALA A 77 -6.61 -13.86 0.67
CA ALA A 77 -6.95 -12.49 1.05
C ALA A 77 -5.76 -11.52 0.85
N LEU A 78 -4.58 -11.86 1.37
CA LEU A 78 -3.39 -11.02 1.20
C LEU A 78 -2.97 -10.88 -0.27
N MET A 79 -3.06 -11.95 -1.07
CA MET A 79 -2.78 -11.87 -2.50
C MET A 79 -3.80 -11.00 -3.24
N ALA A 80 -5.09 -11.07 -2.89
CA ALA A 80 -6.12 -10.22 -3.48
C ALA A 80 -5.90 -8.73 -3.12
N LEU A 81 -5.53 -8.44 -1.88
CA LEU A 81 -5.19 -7.09 -1.45
C LEU A 81 -3.97 -6.55 -2.21
N MET A 82 -2.93 -7.37 -2.40
CA MET A 82 -1.78 -6.98 -3.22
C MET A 82 -2.15 -6.80 -4.70
N ALA A 83 -3.09 -7.58 -5.23
CA ALA A 83 -3.59 -7.36 -6.59
C ALA A 83 -4.33 -6.02 -6.71
N ILE A 84 -5.16 -5.65 -5.72
CA ILE A 84 -5.83 -4.34 -5.67
C ILE A 84 -4.79 -3.21 -5.60
N PHE A 85 -3.75 -3.38 -4.77
CA PHE A 85 -2.63 -2.45 -4.69
C PHE A 85 -1.97 -2.23 -6.05
N THR A 86 -1.52 -3.31 -6.69
CA THR A 86 -0.84 -3.25 -7.99
C THR A 86 -1.73 -2.63 -9.06
N LEU A 87 -2.97 -3.11 -9.20
CA LEU A 87 -3.90 -2.59 -10.21
C LEU A 87 -4.23 -1.11 -9.97
N GLY A 88 -4.48 -0.70 -8.73
CA GLY A 88 -4.79 0.68 -8.39
C GLY A 88 -3.62 1.64 -8.67
N ASN A 89 -2.38 1.19 -8.47
CA ASN A 89 -1.20 1.99 -8.81
C ASN A 89 -0.92 2.04 -10.31
N LEU A 90 -1.15 0.94 -11.05
CA LEU A 90 -1.12 0.98 -12.52
C LEU A 90 -2.19 1.95 -13.08
N LEU A 91 -3.39 1.95 -12.52
CA LEU A 91 -4.43 2.93 -12.86
C LEU A 91 -3.98 4.36 -12.54
N SER A 92 -3.31 4.58 -11.40
CA SER A 92 -2.77 5.90 -11.03
C SER A 92 -1.69 6.35 -12.03
N ALA A 93 -0.82 5.44 -12.47
CA ALA A 93 0.20 5.73 -13.48
C ALA A 93 -0.40 6.06 -14.86
N LEU A 94 -1.53 5.45 -15.22
CA LEU A 94 -2.22 5.65 -16.49
C LEU A 94 -3.26 6.79 -16.47
N SER A 95 -3.48 7.42 -15.32
CA SER A 95 -4.53 8.43 -15.15
C SER A 95 -4.24 9.69 -15.98
N PRO A 96 -5.12 10.07 -16.94
CA PRO A 96 -4.93 11.28 -17.75
C PRO A 96 -5.28 12.58 -17.00
N ASP A 97 -6.19 12.51 -16.03
CA ASP A 97 -6.77 13.67 -15.36
C ASP A 97 -6.94 13.47 -13.84
N TYR A 98 -7.34 14.53 -13.14
CA TYR A 98 -7.53 14.54 -11.69
C TYR A 98 -8.55 13.49 -11.20
N TYR A 99 -9.68 13.34 -11.89
CA TYR A 99 -10.77 12.48 -11.43
C TYR A 99 -10.44 11.00 -11.64
N SER A 100 -9.79 10.67 -12.75
CA SER A 100 -9.27 9.32 -12.98
C SER A 100 -8.21 8.93 -11.93
N LEU A 101 -7.32 9.86 -11.57
CA LEU A 101 -6.34 9.66 -10.49
C LEU A 101 -7.02 9.51 -9.12
N LEU A 102 -8.02 10.34 -8.83
CA LEU A 102 -8.81 10.25 -7.60
C LEU A 102 -9.48 8.88 -7.46
N ALA A 103 -10.12 8.39 -8.53
CA ALA A 103 -10.73 7.07 -8.56
C ALA A 103 -9.70 5.95 -8.36
N ALA A 104 -8.54 6.03 -9.03
CA ALA A 104 -7.45 5.08 -8.85
C ALA A 104 -6.93 5.06 -7.40
N ARG A 105 -6.82 6.23 -6.77
CA ARG A 105 -6.41 6.37 -5.36
C ARG A 105 -7.44 5.76 -4.43
N LEU A 106 -8.74 5.99 -4.66
CA LEU A 106 -9.81 5.34 -3.90
C LEU A 106 -9.76 3.82 -4.03
N VAL A 107 -9.62 3.28 -5.25
CA VAL A 107 -9.46 1.82 -5.46
C VAL A 107 -8.24 1.29 -4.71
N THR A 108 -7.10 1.97 -4.83
CA THR A 108 -5.88 1.58 -4.13
C THR A 108 -6.10 1.59 -2.62
N SER A 109 -6.78 2.60 -2.05
CA SER A 109 -6.97 2.73 -0.60
C SER A 109 -7.66 1.53 0.06
N LEU A 110 -8.48 0.78 -0.69
CA LEU A 110 -9.18 -0.42 -0.22
C LEU A 110 -8.21 -1.51 0.25
N ASN A 111 -6.98 -1.56 -0.26
CA ASN A 111 -6.01 -2.57 0.15
C ASN A 111 -5.34 -2.24 1.49
N HIS A 112 -5.06 -0.96 1.76
CA HIS A 112 -4.03 -0.54 2.71
C HIS A 112 -4.34 -1.06 4.12
N GLY A 113 -5.43 -0.59 4.73
CA GLY A 113 -5.71 -0.94 6.12
C GLY A 113 -6.04 -2.42 6.32
N ALA A 114 -6.69 -3.06 5.34
CA ALA A 114 -6.98 -4.49 5.39
C ALA A 114 -5.71 -5.34 5.29
N PHE A 115 -4.72 -4.94 4.49
CA PHE A 115 -3.43 -5.63 4.41
C PHE A 115 -2.69 -5.57 5.74
N PHE A 116 -2.62 -4.41 6.37
CA PHE A 116 -1.97 -4.27 7.68
C PHE A 116 -2.71 -5.04 8.79
N GLY A 117 -4.05 -5.02 8.79
CA GLY A 117 -4.86 -5.78 9.74
C GLY A 117 -4.69 -7.30 9.59
N LEU A 118 -4.95 -7.85 8.40
CA LEU A 118 -4.79 -9.29 8.15
C LEU A 118 -3.33 -9.72 8.26
N GLY A 119 -2.39 -8.90 7.77
CA GLY A 119 -0.97 -9.18 7.80
C GLY A 119 -0.45 -9.29 9.23
N ALA A 120 -0.86 -8.40 10.15
CA ALA A 120 -0.50 -8.49 11.57
C ALA A 120 -1.00 -9.80 12.20
N VAL A 121 -2.25 -10.21 11.88
CA VAL A 121 -2.82 -11.48 12.33
C VAL A 121 -2.04 -12.69 11.76
N VAL A 122 -1.62 -12.62 10.49
CA VAL A 122 -0.79 -13.66 9.87
C VAL A 122 0.58 -13.72 10.52
N ALA A 123 1.26 -12.58 10.67
CA ALA A 123 2.59 -12.46 11.27
C ALA A 123 2.61 -13.05 12.69
N ALA A 124 1.64 -12.71 13.53
CA ALA A 124 1.51 -13.27 14.87
C ALA A 124 1.21 -14.79 14.85
N SER A 125 0.50 -15.30 13.84
CA SER A 125 0.12 -16.71 13.78
C SER A 125 1.22 -17.66 13.30
N VAL A 126 2.30 -17.15 12.71
CA VAL A 126 3.42 -17.99 12.20
C VAL A 126 4.57 -18.11 13.19
N VAL A 127 4.45 -17.55 14.40
CA VAL A 127 5.47 -17.61 15.45
C VAL A 127 4.88 -18.04 16.79
N PRO A 128 5.72 -18.51 17.75
CA PRO A 128 5.31 -18.75 19.13
C PRO A 128 4.72 -17.49 19.81
N LYS A 129 3.85 -17.67 20.82
CA LYS A 129 3.11 -16.59 21.50
C LYS A 129 4.02 -15.49 22.06
N ASP A 130 5.16 -15.87 22.63
CA ASP A 130 6.19 -14.96 23.19
C ASP A 130 6.88 -14.09 22.13
N LYS A 131 6.74 -14.41 20.83
CA LYS A 131 7.39 -13.68 19.71
C LYS A 131 6.41 -12.91 18.83
N GLN A 132 5.11 -12.92 19.13
CA GLN A 132 4.09 -12.33 18.26
C GLN A 132 4.28 -10.83 18.06
N ALA A 133 4.60 -10.08 19.12
CA ALA A 133 4.89 -8.66 19.02
C ALA A 133 6.08 -8.38 18.09
N SER A 134 7.15 -9.18 18.20
CA SER A 134 8.34 -9.07 17.34
C SER A 134 8.02 -9.41 15.88
N ALA A 135 7.16 -10.40 15.62
CA ALA A 135 6.73 -10.74 14.27
C ALA A 135 5.91 -9.61 13.62
N VAL A 136 4.97 -9.01 14.36
CA VAL A 136 4.21 -7.85 13.89
C VAL A 136 5.17 -6.67 13.65
N ALA A 137 6.08 -6.38 14.59
CA ALA A 137 7.09 -5.33 14.41
C ALA A 137 7.96 -5.55 13.16
N THR A 138 8.36 -6.80 12.88
CA THR A 138 9.14 -7.16 11.68
C THR A 138 8.39 -6.83 10.38
N MET A 139 7.08 -7.09 10.34
CA MET A 139 6.24 -6.68 9.21
C MET A 139 6.21 -5.15 9.06
N PHE A 140 5.96 -4.43 10.17
CA PHE A 140 5.90 -2.96 10.15
C PHE A 140 7.26 -2.29 9.89
N MET A 141 8.38 -2.99 10.07
CA MET A 141 9.70 -2.52 9.65
C MET A 141 9.73 -2.16 8.15
N GLY A 142 8.94 -2.84 7.32
CA GLY A 142 8.78 -2.47 5.91
C GLY A 142 8.28 -1.04 5.72
N LEU A 143 7.30 -0.61 6.54
CA LEU A 143 6.77 0.75 6.54
C LEU A 143 7.82 1.77 7.01
N THR A 144 8.62 1.43 8.02
CA THR A 144 9.73 2.27 8.48
C THR A 144 10.77 2.47 7.38
N ILE A 145 11.17 1.40 6.70
CA ILE A 145 12.14 1.46 5.60
C ILE A 145 11.57 2.24 4.41
N ALA A 146 10.26 2.11 4.14
CA ALA A 146 9.58 2.89 3.12
C ALA A 146 9.72 4.39 3.40
N ASN A 147 9.42 4.86 4.61
CA ASN A 147 9.49 6.28 4.93
C ASN A 147 10.91 6.85 4.89
N ILE A 148 11.92 6.05 5.28
CA ILE A 148 13.32 6.50 5.30
C ILE A 148 13.94 6.50 3.90
N GLY A 149 13.69 5.46 3.11
CA GLY A 149 14.37 5.25 1.83
C GLY A 149 13.45 5.24 0.63
N GLY A 150 12.36 4.46 0.70
CA GLY A 150 11.45 4.26 -0.42
C GLY A 150 10.78 5.55 -0.88
N VAL A 151 10.22 6.34 0.04
CA VAL A 151 9.49 7.59 -0.25
C VAL A 151 10.42 8.65 -0.85
N PRO A 152 11.60 8.96 -0.27
CA PRO A 152 12.55 9.87 -0.92
C PRO A 152 13.00 9.39 -2.31
N ALA A 153 13.28 8.09 -2.47
CA ALA A 153 13.73 7.54 -3.74
C ALA A 153 12.64 7.62 -4.83
N ALA A 154 11.41 7.25 -4.50
CA ALA A 154 10.26 7.33 -5.41
C ALA A 154 9.88 8.78 -5.74
N THR A 155 9.99 9.69 -4.76
CA THR A 155 9.81 11.13 -4.99
C THR A 155 10.86 11.67 -5.93
N TRP A 156 12.15 11.34 -5.71
CA TRP A 156 13.23 11.76 -6.59
C TRP A 156 13.03 11.24 -8.01
N LEU A 157 12.72 9.95 -8.18
CA LEU A 157 12.39 9.37 -9.49
C LEU A 157 11.21 10.10 -10.15
N GLY A 158 10.12 10.34 -9.41
CA GLY A 158 8.94 11.04 -9.92
C GLY A 158 9.22 12.47 -10.38
N GLN A 159 10.16 13.16 -9.75
CA GLN A 159 10.59 14.50 -10.17
C GLN A 159 11.44 14.47 -11.45
N GLN A 160 12.23 13.42 -11.67
CA GLN A 160 13.12 13.31 -12.83
C GLN A 160 12.43 12.78 -14.08
N ILE A 161 11.63 11.71 -13.94
CA ILE A 161 11.03 10.98 -15.06
C ILE A 161 9.50 11.01 -15.07
N GLY A 162 8.90 11.82 -14.19
CA GLY A 162 7.46 12.07 -14.11
C GLY A 162 6.75 11.29 -13.00
N TRP A 163 5.79 11.95 -12.34
CA TRP A 163 5.09 11.40 -11.17
C TRP A 163 4.34 10.09 -11.46
N ARG A 164 3.89 9.88 -12.70
CA ARG A 164 3.24 8.63 -13.15
C ARG A 164 4.18 7.42 -13.03
N MET A 165 5.48 7.62 -13.26
CA MET A 165 6.49 6.57 -13.14
C MET A 165 6.74 6.16 -11.69
N ALA A 166 6.53 7.06 -10.72
CA ALA A 166 6.61 6.71 -9.31
C ALA A 166 5.51 5.70 -8.92
N PHE A 167 4.30 5.84 -9.46
CA PHE A 167 3.22 4.86 -9.29
C PHE A 167 3.49 3.57 -10.07
N ALA A 168 4.00 3.66 -11.31
CA ALA A 168 4.31 2.48 -12.12
C ALA A 168 5.43 1.62 -11.51
N GLY A 169 6.49 2.25 -10.99
CA GLY A 169 7.63 1.54 -10.41
C GLY A 169 7.35 0.89 -9.05
N THR A 170 6.25 1.25 -8.40
CA THR A 170 5.86 0.73 -7.08
C THR A 170 4.70 -0.26 -7.14
N ALA A 171 4.03 -0.40 -8.29
CA ALA A 171 2.93 -1.34 -8.53
C ALA A 171 3.41 -2.80 -8.58
#